data_AF-A0A480AXD2-F1
#
_entry.id   AF-A0A480AXD2-F1
#
_cell.length_a   1.000
_cell.length_b   1.000
_cell.length_c   1.000
_cell.angle_alpha   90.00
_cell.angle_beta   90.00
_cell.angle_gamma   90.00
#
_symmetry.space_group_name_H-M   'P 1'
#
loop_
_entity.id
_entity.type
_entity.pdbx_description
1 polymer ?
#
loop_
_entity_poly.entity_id
_entity_poly.type
_entity_poly.pdbx_seq_one_letter_code
_entity_poly.pdbx_strand_id
1 'polypeptide(L)'
;MDEIQRKLLLFVVSGGAHEMPPVTEQPRVRLVRWTIAKIWHPGFAKCRSPYHVLTGHDGVEGRLTSPLVAYDWDRMEMTTHSGRVYQLVGPSEPDSDGIWLLNRGLHGDIRAKDATPAVQRILRMRGEVE
;
A
#
# COMPACT_ATOMS: atom_id res chain seq x y z
N MET A 1 -38.61 7.82 -22.76
CA MET A 1 -38.03 6.46 -22.87
C MET A 1 -36.53 6.56 -22.67
N ASP A 2 -35.91 5.94 -21.68
CA ASP A 2 -36.13 5.99 -20.23
C ASP A 2 -34.73 5.87 -19.61
N GLU A 3 -34.49 6.58 -18.50
CA GLU A 3 -33.21 6.86 -17.83
C GLU A 3 -32.49 5.60 -17.30
N ILE A 4 -33.15 4.45 -17.44
CA ILE A 4 -32.76 3.14 -16.94
C ILE A 4 -31.83 2.40 -17.92
N GLN A 5 -31.86 2.67 -19.23
CA GLN A 5 -31.00 1.98 -20.21
C GLN A 5 -29.55 2.50 -20.25
N ARG A 6 -29.24 3.58 -19.52
CA ARG A 6 -27.85 4.01 -19.23
C ARG A 6 -27.19 3.20 -18.12
N LYS A 7 -27.87 2.17 -17.59
CA LYS A 7 -27.32 1.16 -16.66
C LYS A 7 -26.94 -0.12 -17.42
N LEU A 8 -25.83 -0.09 -18.14
CA LEU A 8 -25.07 -1.30 -18.51
C LEU A 8 -23.83 -0.86 -19.30
N LEU A 9 -23.03 0.04 -18.73
CA LEU A 9 -21.65 0.14 -19.17
C LEU A 9 -20.96 -1.12 -18.66
N LEU A 10 -20.65 -2.03 -19.58
CA LEU A 10 -19.77 -3.16 -19.34
C LEU A 10 -18.53 -2.65 -18.59
N PHE A 11 -18.43 -2.96 -17.29
CA PHE A 11 -17.16 -2.94 -16.58
C PHE A 11 -16.34 -4.13 -17.09
N VAL A 12 -15.75 -3.98 -18.27
CA VAL A 12 -14.52 -4.72 -18.55
C VAL A 12 -13.47 -4.03 -17.71
N VAL A 13 -13.29 -4.49 -16.47
CA VAL A 13 -12.12 -4.14 -15.66
C VAL A 13 -10.93 -4.80 -16.34
N SER A 14 -10.34 -4.13 -17.32
CA SER A 14 -8.99 -4.48 -17.77
C SER A 14 -8.05 -4.02 -16.67
N GLY A 15 -7.66 -4.93 -15.77
CA GLY A 15 -6.71 -4.63 -14.69
C GLY A 15 -5.39 -4.06 -15.24
N GLY A 16 -4.84 -3.06 -14.57
CA GLY A 16 -3.64 -2.34 -14.99
C GLY A 16 -2.96 -1.60 -13.85
N ALA A 17 -1.68 -1.26 -14.02
CA ALA A 17 -0.98 -0.34 -13.11
C ALA A 17 -1.31 1.09 -13.54
N HIS A 18 -1.72 1.93 -12.59
CA HIS A 18 -2.04 3.33 -12.82
C HIS A 18 -1.25 4.21 -11.85
N GLU A 19 -0.98 5.45 -12.27
CA GLU A 19 -0.36 6.42 -11.38
C GLU A 19 -1.26 6.72 -10.19
N MET A 20 -0.64 6.85 -9.02
CA MET A 20 -1.36 7.31 -7.84
C MET A 20 -1.77 8.78 -8.00
N PRO A 21 -2.94 9.20 -7.48
CA PRO A 21 -3.28 10.61 -7.42
C PRO A 21 -2.17 11.43 -6.72
N PRO A 22 -2.01 12.72 -7.02
CA PRO A 22 -1.12 13.61 -6.28
C PRO A 22 -1.41 13.62 -4.77
N VAL A 23 -0.40 13.86 -3.94
CA VAL A 23 -0.57 13.94 -2.48
C VAL A 23 -1.47 15.10 -2.08
N THR A 24 -1.51 16.17 -2.86
CA THR A 24 -2.41 17.30 -2.67
C THR A 24 -3.89 16.92 -2.82
N GLU A 25 -4.20 15.92 -3.64
CA GLU A 25 -5.57 15.46 -3.89
C GLU A 25 -5.95 14.32 -2.94
N GLN A 26 -5.01 13.41 -2.69
CA GLN A 26 -5.22 12.28 -1.78
C GLN A 26 -4.10 12.24 -0.72
N PRO A 27 -4.11 13.15 0.27
CA PRO A 27 -3.04 13.27 1.27
C PRO A 27 -3.06 12.13 2.30
N ARG A 28 -4.24 11.55 2.53
CA ARG A 28 -4.46 10.51 3.53
C ARG A 28 -5.23 9.35 2.89
N VAL A 29 -4.82 8.13 3.21
CA VAL A 29 -5.45 6.92 2.68
C VAL A 29 -5.62 5.91 3.81
N ARG A 30 -6.81 5.32 3.93
CA ARG A 30 -7.05 4.19 4.83
C ARG A 30 -6.73 2.90 4.09
N LEU A 31 -5.98 2.02 4.74
CA LEU A 31 -5.56 0.74 4.21
C LEU A 31 -6.20 -0.38 5.01
N VAL A 32 -6.83 -1.28 4.27
CA VAL A 32 -7.40 -2.54 4.75
C VAL A 32 -6.62 -3.63 4.01
N ARG A 33 -6.33 -4.77 4.67
CA ARG A 33 -5.48 -5.82 4.08
C ARG A 33 -4.12 -5.30 3.65
N TRP A 34 -3.37 -4.85 4.64
CA TRP A 34 -2.08 -4.23 4.45
C TRP A 34 -0.93 -5.19 4.69
N THR A 35 0.16 -5.01 3.94
CA THR A 35 1.45 -5.60 4.23
C THR A 35 2.53 -4.54 4.12
N ILE A 36 3.65 -4.80 4.78
CA ILE A 36 4.82 -3.95 4.75
C ILE A 36 5.96 -4.78 4.21
N ALA A 37 6.57 -4.31 3.14
CA ALA A 37 7.75 -4.95 2.56
C ALA A 37 8.99 -4.12 2.81
N LYS A 38 10.07 -4.80 3.15
CA LYS A 38 11.41 -4.27 3.03
C LYS A 38 11.92 -4.58 1.62
N ILE A 39 12.13 -3.54 0.82
CA ILE A 39 12.52 -3.64 -0.59
C ILE A 39 13.98 -3.18 -0.73
N TRP A 40 14.77 -4.00 -1.42
CA TRP A 40 16.10 -3.64 -1.88
C TRP A 40 16.08 -3.53 -3.40
N HIS A 41 16.25 -2.31 -3.90
CA HIS A 41 16.26 -2.00 -5.31
C HIS A 41 17.22 -0.82 -5.58
N PRO A 42 18.05 -0.83 -6.65
CA PRO A 42 18.94 0.28 -6.96
C PRO A 42 18.23 1.64 -7.06
N GLY A 43 17.01 1.66 -7.58
CA GLY A 43 16.17 2.86 -7.66
C GLY A 43 15.75 3.45 -6.31
N PHE A 44 15.84 2.66 -5.23
CA PHE A 44 15.59 3.10 -3.85
C PHE A 44 16.86 3.15 -2.99
N ALA A 45 18.04 2.88 -3.56
CA ALA A 45 19.30 2.80 -2.81
C ALA A 45 19.67 4.12 -2.10
N LYS A 46 19.16 5.26 -2.57
CA LYS A 46 19.34 6.58 -1.95
C LYS A 46 18.29 6.92 -0.89
N CYS A 47 17.24 6.11 -0.76
CA CYS A 47 16.19 6.34 0.22
C CYS A 47 16.68 5.92 1.62
N ARG A 48 16.42 6.76 2.63
CA ARG A 48 16.81 6.47 4.02
C ARG A 48 16.12 5.24 4.62
N SER A 49 15.01 4.82 4.03
CA SER A 49 14.21 3.69 4.47
C SER A 49 13.99 2.73 3.31
N PRO A 50 14.20 1.42 3.51
CA PRO A 50 13.86 0.39 2.55
C PRO A 50 12.42 -0.11 2.71
N TYR A 51 11.63 0.46 3.63
CA TYR A 51 10.29 -0.03 3.91
C TYR A 51 9.27 0.65 3.01
N HIS A 52 8.36 -0.14 2.46
CA HIS A 52 7.26 0.30 1.64
C HIS A 52 5.99 -0.41 2.12
N VAL A 53 4.87 0.28 1.98
CA VAL A 53 3.56 -0.31 2.22
C VAL A 53 3.06 -0.94 0.90
N LEU A 54 2.53 -2.15 1.01
CA LEU A 54 1.93 -2.93 -0.07
C LEU A 54 0.51 -3.29 0.36
N THR A 55 -0.53 -2.67 -0.21
CA THR A 55 -1.91 -2.99 0.23
C THR A 55 -2.93 -2.80 -0.86
N GLY A 56 -4.07 -3.46 -0.68
CA GLY A 56 -5.33 -3.05 -1.29
C GLY A 56 -5.88 -1.77 -0.66
N HIS A 57 -6.31 -0.82 -1.48
CA HIS A 57 -7.16 0.29 -1.10
C HIS A 57 -8.60 -0.18 -1.14
N ASP A 58 -9.34 0.04 -0.04
CA ASP A 58 -10.80 -0.15 0.06
C ASP A 58 -11.35 -1.47 -0.52
N GLY A 59 -10.51 -2.52 -0.57
CA GLY A 59 -10.84 -3.83 -1.11
C GLY A 59 -10.85 -3.98 -2.64
N VAL A 60 -10.38 -2.99 -3.42
CA VAL A 60 -10.53 -3.01 -4.89
C VAL A 60 -9.25 -2.74 -5.69
N GLU A 61 -8.20 -2.12 -5.12
CA GLU A 61 -6.98 -1.78 -5.88
C GLU A 61 -5.69 -1.90 -5.08
N GLY A 62 -4.73 -2.69 -5.55
CA GLY A 62 -3.38 -2.73 -4.99
C GLY A 62 -2.61 -1.41 -5.10
N ARG A 63 -1.72 -1.14 -4.14
CA ARG A 63 -0.83 0.04 -4.10
C ARG A 63 0.58 -0.36 -3.66
N LEU A 64 1.57 0.22 -4.34
CA LEU A 64 2.98 0.22 -3.94
C LEU A 64 3.38 1.66 -3.57
N THR A 65 3.69 1.91 -2.30
CA THR A 65 3.98 3.27 -1.84
C THR A 65 5.43 3.68 -2.12
N SER A 66 5.69 4.99 -2.06
CA SER A 66 7.05 5.49 -1.83
C SER A 66 7.57 5.05 -0.44
N PRO A 67 8.89 5.12 -0.19
CA PRO A 67 9.46 4.64 1.07
C PRO A 67 8.84 5.31 2.30
N LEU A 68 8.68 4.52 3.37
CA LEU A 68 8.16 4.98 4.66
C LEU A 68 9.21 5.78 5.41
N VAL A 69 8.87 6.97 5.88
CA VAL A 69 9.79 7.89 6.57
C VAL A 69 9.43 8.14 8.03
N ALA A 70 8.18 7.90 8.44
CA ALA A 70 7.74 8.02 9.82
C ALA A 70 6.59 7.05 10.15
N TYR A 71 6.47 6.72 11.43
CA TYR A 71 5.45 5.82 11.96
C TYR A 71 4.89 6.41 13.26
N ASP A 72 3.57 6.44 13.37
CA ASP A 72 2.83 6.75 14.58
C ASP A 72 1.99 5.51 14.92
N TRP A 73 2.46 4.73 15.91
CA TRP A 73 1.84 3.48 16.29
C TRP A 73 0.53 3.68 17.05
N ASP A 74 0.42 4.75 17.84
CA ASP A 74 -0.79 5.05 18.60
C ASP A 74 -1.97 5.35 17.68
N ARG A 75 -1.69 5.95 16.51
CA ARG A 75 -2.70 6.23 15.48
C ARG A 75 -2.74 5.18 14.36
N MET A 76 -1.83 4.21 14.38
CA MET A 76 -1.63 3.25 13.32
C MET A 76 -1.39 3.94 11.96
N GLU A 77 -0.57 5.00 11.94
CA GLU A 77 -0.28 5.81 10.77
C GLU A 77 1.17 5.66 10.27
N MET A 78 1.33 5.61 8.96
CA MET A 78 2.62 5.55 8.27
C MET A 78 2.74 6.70 7.28
N THR A 79 3.80 7.49 7.39
CA THR A 79 4.08 8.59 6.47
C THR A 79 5.13 8.16 5.46
N THR A 80 4.90 8.47 4.20
CA THR A 80 5.80 8.13 3.10
C THR A 80 6.63 9.32 2.64
N HIS A 81 7.68 9.08 1.86
CA HIS A 81 8.57 10.13 1.34
C HIS A 81 7.82 11.19 0.52
N SER A 82 6.72 10.84 -0.14
CA SER A 82 5.88 11.81 -0.85
C SER A 82 5.07 12.71 0.09
N GLY A 83 5.07 12.46 1.41
CA GLY A 83 4.27 13.16 2.40
C GLY A 83 2.86 12.58 2.61
N ARG A 84 2.48 11.54 1.84
CA ARG A 84 1.19 10.86 2.03
C ARG A 84 1.20 10.05 3.32
N VAL A 85 0.08 10.12 4.04
CA VAL A 85 -0.17 9.35 5.26
C VAL A 85 -1.11 8.19 4.98
N TYR A 86 -0.74 7.02 5.49
CA TYR A 86 -1.53 5.80 5.39
C TYR A 86 -1.93 5.34 6.78
N GLN A 87 -3.23 5.20 7.01
CA GLN A 87 -3.76 4.66 8.26
C GLN A 87 -4.06 3.18 8.10
N LEU A 88 -3.53 2.34 8.99
CA LEU A 88 -3.73 0.90 9.01
C LEU A 88 -4.96 0.58 9.86
N VAL A 89 -6.06 0.19 9.22
CA VAL A 89 -7.36 0.05 9.91
C VAL A 89 -7.91 -1.38 9.91
N GLY A 90 -7.34 -2.27 9.10
CA GLY A 90 -7.76 -3.67 8.99
C GLY A 90 -6.69 -4.67 9.43
N PRO A 91 -6.96 -5.98 9.29
CA PRO A 91 -5.95 -7.00 9.48
C PRO A 91 -4.83 -6.81 8.45
N SER A 92 -3.62 -7.24 8.82
CA SER A 92 -2.54 -7.30 7.86
C SER A 92 -2.67 -8.62 7.08
N GLU A 93 -3.10 -8.54 5.83
CA GLU A 93 -3.29 -9.66 4.93
C GLU A 93 -2.53 -9.37 3.64
N PRO A 94 -1.69 -10.30 3.16
CA PRO A 94 -1.07 -10.17 1.84
C PRO A 94 -2.12 -10.01 0.75
N ASP A 95 -1.93 -8.99 -0.08
CA ASP A 95 -2.79 -8.70 -1.23
C ASP A 95 -2.04 -9.02 -2.52
N SER A 96 -2.67 -9.81 -3.41
CA SER A 96 -2.07 -10.26 -4.66
C SER A 96 -1.73 -9.12 -5.61
N ASP A 97 -2.49 -8.02 -5.59
CA ASP A 97 -2.26 -6.88 -6.45
C ASP A 97 -1.06 -6.06 -5.96
N GLY A 98 -0.89 -5.96 -4.64
CA GLY A 98 0.32 -5.37 -4.05
C GLY A 98 1.59 -6.15 -4.44
N ILE A 99 1.54 -7.48 -4.42
CA ILE A 99 2.66 -8.35 -4.85
C ILE A 99 2.90 -8.21 -6.36
N TRP A 100 1.82 -8.17 -7.16
CA TRP A 100 1.93 -7.99 -8.59
C TRP A 100 2.54 -6.63 -8.95
N LEU A 101 2.13 -5.54 -8.29
CA LEU A 101 2.69 -4.21 -8.46
C LEU A 101 4.16 -4.13 -8.07
N LEU A 102 4.56 -4.83 -7.00
CA LEU A 102 5.96 -4.96 -6.62
C LEU A 102 6.79 -5.60 -7.76
N ASN A 103 6.30 -6.70 -8.33
CA ASN A 103 6.97 -7.43 -9.41
C ASN A 103 6.96 -6.67 -10.74
N ARG A 104 5.94 -5.85 -10.98
CA ARG A 104 5.80 -5.07 -12.23
C ARG A 104 6.49 -3.71 -12.18
N GLY A 105 6.28 -2.95 -11.10
CA GLY A 105 6.74 -1.57 -10.96
C GLY A 105 8.25 -1.45 -10.73
N LEU A 106 8.87 -2.55 -10.33
CA LEU A 106 10.31 -2.67 -10.25
C LEU A 106 10.71 -3.72 -11.29
N HIS A 107 11.38 -3.32 -12.36
CA HIS A 107 12.00 -4.25 -13.29
C HIS A 107 13.44 -4.52 -12.82
N GLY A 108 13.86 -5.79 -12.73
CA GLY A 108 15.25 -6.18 -12.43
C GLY A 108 15.41 -7.00 -11.14
N ASP A 109 16.59 -6.89 -10.53
CA ASP A 109 17.05 -7.75 -9.42
C ASP A 109 16.50 -7.25 -8.07
N ILE A 110 15.17 -7.36 -7.90
CA ILE A 110 14.51 -6.94 -6.66
C ILE A 110 14.58 -8.05 -5.64
N ARG A 111 15.04 -7.67 -4.46
CA ARG A 111 14.81 -8.47 -3.26
C ARG A 111 13.76 -7.76 -2.44
N ALA A 112 12.74 -8.49 -2.04
CA ALA A 112 11.75 -8.02 -1.09
C ALA A 112 11.61 -9.03 0.04
N LYS A 113 11.43 -8.53 1.25
CA LYS A 113 11.14 -9.35 2.42
C LYS A 113 9.91 -8.80 3.10
N ASP A 114 8.97 -9.69 3.41
CA ASP A 114 7.84 -9.33 4.25
C ASP A 114 8.33 -8.89 5.64
N ALA A 115 8.00 -7.66 5.99
CA ALA A 115 8.30 -7.02 7.26
C ALA A 115 7.05 -6.91 8.16
N THR A 116 5.88 -7.32 7.65
CA THR A 116 4.61 -7.33 8.37
C THR A 116 4.70 -8.07 9.71
N PRO A 117 5.35 -9.25 9.83
CA PRO A 117 5.47 -9.94 11.11
C PRO A 117 6.25 -9.15 12.17
N ALA A 118 7.22 -8.34 11.76
CA ALA A 118 7.99 -7.49 12.68
C ALA A 118 7.12 -6.35 13.21
N VAL A 119 6.31 -5.74 12.34
CA VAL A 119 5.36 -4.69 12.73
C VAL A 119 4.29 -5.25 13.66
N GLN A 120 3.65 -6.36 13.30
CA GLN A 120 2.70 -7.03 14.19
C GLN A 120 3.30 -7.37 15.57
N ARG A 121 4.59 -7.73 15.63
CA ARG A 121 5.27 -7.98 16.90
C ARG A 121 5.39 -6.71 17.74
N ILE A 122 5.73 -5.57 17.13
CA ILE A 122 5.76 -4.27 17.81
C ILE A 122 4.37 -3.94 18.36
N LEU A 123 3.32 -4.10 17.55
CA LEU A 123 1.94 -3.83 17.96
C LEU A 123 1.49 -4.73 19.13
N ARG A 124 1.81 -6.03 19.09
CA ARG A 124 1.54 -6.96 20.21
C ARG A 124 2.27 -6.56 21.48
N MET A 125 3.54 -6.13 21.40
CA MET A 125 4.29 -5.66 22.57
C MET A 125 3.67 -4.41 23.20
N ARG A 126 2.89 -3.63 22.44
CA ARG A 126 2.19 -2.43 22.90
C ARG A 126 0.77 -2.70 23.39
N GLY A 127 0.26 -3.93 23.24
CA GLY A 127 -1.12 -4.28 23.57
C GLY A 127 -2.15 -3.79 22.56
N GLU A 128 -1.72 -3.47 21.33
CA GLU A 128 -2.57 -2.89 20.28
C GLU A 128 -3.19 -3.94 19.34
N VAL A 129 -2.81 -5.22 19.47
CA VAL A 129 -3.35 -6.36 18.72
C VAL A 129 -3.41 -7.57 19.65
N GLU A 130 -4.60 -8.16 19.83
CA GLU A 130 -4.82 -9.47 20.48
C GLU A 130 -4.57 -10.64 19.51
#